data_AF-A0A9P4UY16-F1
#
_entry.id   AF-A0A9P4UY16-F1
#
_cell.length_a   1.000
_cell.length_b   1.000
_cell.length_c   1.000
_cell.angle_alpha   90.00
_cell.angle_beta   90.00
_cell.angle_gamma   90.00
#
_symmetry.space_group_name_H-M   'P 1'
#
loop_
_entity.id
_entity.type
_entity.pdbx_description
1 polymer ?
#
loop_
_entity_poly.entity_id
_entity_poly.type
_entity_poly.pdbx_seq_one_letter_code
_entity_poly.pdbx_strand_id
1 'polypeptide(L)'
;MKTNFDFAAYGLHWRGADWDANIQNIRTGEKQSDRHRCQMCNHSPTRRCYEKFHMGYCVAIIEVNGAPAICGERMTVRSLGGCGIHKFNHGYNHCLQQAARGLVSEQPKPIKELQELVRSGKAGFEGGEFVIFDQDEAEALEESSEYDDPNTSDCLWEEIEAERKEREAKEAYAAKDARKIKAVERQDESQQRDRRGKGKKLQPAQQFKRKRHGKA
;
A
#
# COMPACT_ATOMS: atom_id res chain seq x y z
N MET A 1 15.06 -22.68 -10.59
CA MET A 1 13.66 -23.04 -10.87
C MET A 1 12.81 -21.79 -10.77
N LYS A 2 12.03 -21.47 -11.81
CA LYS A 2 11.02 -20.40 -11.75
C LYS A 2 9.74 -21.06 -11.24
N THR A 3 9.24 -20.66 -10.08
CA THR A 3 7.94 -21.10 -9.57
C THR A 3 6.86 -20.23 -10.22
N ASN A 4 5.89 -20.85 -10.90
CA ASN A 4 4.72 -20.15 -11.45
C ASN A 4 3.67 -19.88 -10.37
N PHE A 5 4.10 -19.37 -9.21
CA PHE A 5 3.17 -18.97 -8.18
C PHE A 5 2.59 -17.62 -8.57
N ASP A 6 1.34 -17.59 -9.00
CA ASP A 6 0.66 -16.34 -9.33
C ASP A 6 0.31 -15.57 -8.04
N PHE A 7 1.09 -14.52 -7.79
CA PHE A 7 0.88 -13.60 -6.69
C PHE A 7 -0.34 -12.68 -6.89
N ALA A 8 -1.19 -12.91 -7.90
CA ALA A 8 -2.50 -12.27 -8.05
C ALA A 8 -3.31 -12.23 -6.76
N ALA A 9 -3.23 -13.32 -5.98
CA ALA A 9 -3.98 -13.47 -4.74
C ALA A 9 -3.61 -12.43 -3.68
N TYR A 10 -2.47 -11.76 -3.80
CA TYR A 10 -2.05 -10.69 -2.90
C TYR A 10 -2.68 -9.32 -3.24
N GLY A 11 -3.51 -9.25 -4.29
CA GLY A 11 -4.29 -8.07 -4.62
C GLY A 11 -3.46 -6.92 -5.21
N LEU A 12 -4.06 -5.72 -5.19
CA LEU A 12 -3.56 -4.53 -5.86
C LEU A 12 -2.17 -4.11 -5.34
N HIS A 13 -1.95 -4.21 -4.02
CA HIS A 13 -0.71 -3.81 -3.36
C HIS A 13 0.51 -4.62 -3.79
N TRP A 14 0.32 -5.79 -4.44
CA TRP A 14 1.42 -6.58 -4.98
C TRP A 14 1.87 -6.13 -6.39
N ARG A 15 0.94 -5.64 -7.21
CA ARG A 15 1.16 -5.43 -8.66
C ARG A 15 1.63 -4.02 -9.02
N GLY A 16 1.51 -3.05 -8.11
CA GLY A 16 1.77 -1.63 -8.39
C GLY A 16 3.20 -1.13 -8.11
N ALA A 17 3.45 0.12 -8.52
CA ALA A 17 4.62 0.90 -8.10
C ALA A 17 4.63 1.16 -6.58
N ASP A 18 3.46 1.05 -5.94
CA ASP A 18 3.26 1.26 -4.50
C ASP A 18 3.63 0.04 -3.65
N TRP A 19 4.23 -0.99 -4.25
CA TRP A 19 4.68 -2.15 -3.51
C TRP A 19 5.80 -1.77 -2.51
N ASP A 20 5.57 -2.05 -1.23
CA ASP A 20 6.55 -1.85 -0.16
C ASP A 20 6.81 -3.16 0.58
N ALA A 21 8.07 -3.57 0.63
CA ALA A 21 8.52 -4.79 1.29
C ALA A 21 8.22 -4.82 2.80
N ASN A 22 7.98 -3.66 3.40
CA ASN A 22 7.75 -3.46 4.83
C ASN A 22 6.27 -3.38 5.20
N ILE A 23 5.36 -3.60 4.25
CA ILE A 23 3.94 -3.78 4.56
C ILE A 23 3.80 -5.01 5.46
N GLN A 24 3.22 -4.78 6.64
CA GLN A 24 2.88 -5.82 7.60
C GLN A 24 1.67 -6.61 7.14
N ASN A 25 0.63 -5.92 6.68
CA ASN A 25 -0.58 -6.56 6.19
C ASN A 25 -0.92 -6.06 4.80
N ILE A 26 -0.88 -6.96 3.81
CA ILE A 26 -1.07 -6.60 2.41
C ILE A 26 -2.51 -6.20 2.08
N ARG A 27 -3.48 -6.57 2.92
CA ARG A 27 -4.89 -6.19 2.74
C ARG A 27 -5.15 -4.76 3.21
N THR A 28 -4.61 -4.37 4.37
CA THR A 28 -4.84 -3.04 4.95
C THR A 28 -3.80 -2.00 4.51
N GLY A 29 -2.67 -2.44 3.94
CA GLY A 29 -1.53 -1.57 3.63
C GLY A 29 -0.77 -1.11 4.88
N GLU A 30 -1.10 -1.64 6.06
CA GLU A 30 -0.48 -1.26 7.32
C GLU A 30 1.03 -1.57 7.28
N LYS A 31 1.84 -0.59 7.65
CA LYS A 31 3.29 -0.71 7.67
C LYS A 31 3.73 -1.15 9.05
N GLN A 32 4.69 -2.06 9.10
CA GLN A 32 5.25 -2.47 10.38
C GLN A 32 6.09 -1.33 10.98
N SER A 33 5.88 -1.05 12.26
CA SER A 33 6.70 -0.09 13.01
C SER A 33 8.15 -0.55 13.10
N ASP A 34 8.36 -1.86 13.32
CA ASP A 34 9.67 -2.48 13.38
C ASP A 34 10.09 -3.12 12.05
N ARG A 35 11.30 -2.76 11.61
CA ARG A 35 11.92 -3.32 10.39
C ARG A 35 12.47 -4.71 10.67
N HIS A 36 11.60 -5.72 10.74
CA HIS A 36 12.05 -7.10 10.80
C HIS A 36 12.90 -7.45 9.58
N ARG A 37 14.09 -8.00 9.83
CA ARG A 37 15.00 -8.48 8.80
C ARG A 37 14.49 -9.81 8.25
N CYS A 38 14.71 -10.05 6.97
CA CYS A 38 14.50 -11.37 6.38
C CYS A 38 15.46 -12.36 7.04
N GLN A 39 14.96 -13.39 7.70
CA GLN A 39 15.82 -14.36 8.42
C GLN A 39 16.78 -15.13 7.49
N MET A 40 16.41 -15.30 6.22
CA MET A 40 17.22 -16.01 5.22
C MET A 40 18.32 -15.13 4.60
N CYS A 41 18.04 -13.83 4.42
CA CYS A 41 19.01 -12.90 3.84
C CYS A 41 19.80 -12.13 4.91
N ASN A 42 19.29 -12.04 6.14
CA ASN A 42 19.78 -11.21 7.24
C ASN A 42 19.82 -9.69 6.91
N HIS A 43 18.97 -9.23 5.99
CA HIS A 43 18.89 -7.83 5.53
C HIS A 43 17.43 -7.36 5.54
N SER A 44 17.19 -6.07 5.28
CA SER A 44 15.82 -5.57 5.07
C SER A 44 15.12 -6.34 3.96
N PRO A 45 13.83 -6.71 4.13
CA PRO A 45 13.09 -7.42 3.10
C PRO A 45 13.08 -6.66 1.77
N THR A 46 13.19 -7.40 0.67
CA THR A 46 13.09 -6.88 -0.70
C THR A 46 12.09 -7.73 -1.48
N ARG A 47 11.67 -7.29 -2.67
CA ARG A 47 10.71 -8.04 -3.51
C ARG A 47 11.19 -9.46 -3.79
N ARG A 48 12.50 -9.59 -4.03
CA ARG A 48 13.18 -10.86 -4.23
C ARG A 48 13.07 -11.81 -3.03
N CYS A 49 12.95 -11.30 -1.80
CA CYS A 49 12.73 -12.15 -0.62
C CYS A 49 11.36 -12.85 -0.67
N TYR A 50 10.34 -12.20 -1.23
CA TYR A 50 9.01 -12.77 -1.39
C TYR A 50 8.96 -13.72 -2.59
N GLU A 51 9.57 -13.34 -3.72
CA GLU A 51 9.67 -14.21 -4.91
C GLU A 51 10.44 -15.51 -4.64
N LYS A 52 11.39 -15.49 -3.70
CA LYS A 52 12.12 -16.68 -3.23
C LYS A 52 11.45 -17.40 -2.06
N PHE A 53 10.26 -16.97 -1.65
CA PHE A 53 9.56 -17.49 -0.47
C PHE A 53 10.39 -17.50 0.81
N HIS A 54 11.26 -16.51 1.01
CA HIS A 54 11.82 -16.25 2.33
C HIS A 54 10.74 -15.62 3.22
N MET A 55 9.98 -14.71 2.63
CA MET A 55 8.82 -14.03 3.21
C MET A 55 7.58 -14.35 2.36
N GLY A 56 6.40 -14.18 2.94
CA GLY A 56 5.13 -14.33 2.25
C GLY A 56 4.02 -13.66 3.06
N TYR A 57 2.85 -13.51 2.45
CA TYR A 57 1.65 -13.07 3.13
C TYR A 57 0.73 -14.26 3.39
N CYS A 58 0.08 -14.26 4.54
CA CYS A 58 -0.87 -15.27 4.93
C CYS A 58 -2.06 -15.29 3.97
N VAL A 59 -2.32 -16.46 3.38
CA VAL A 59 -3.44 -16.70 2.44
C VAL A 59 -4.60 -17.42 3.11
N ALA A 60 -4.61 -17.52 4.45
CA ALA A 60 -5.76 -18.03 5.17
C ALA A 60 -6.96 -17.11 4.96
N ILE A 61 -8.13 -17.71 4.77
CA ILE A 61 -9.39 -16.97 4.61
C ILE A 61 -9.89 -16.59 6.01
N ILE A 62 -10.23 -15.32 6.17
CA ILE A 62 -10.82 -14.72 7.37
C ILE A 62 -12.10 -14.00 6.98
N GLU A 63 -12.96 -13.74 7.94
CA GLU A 63 -14.15 -12.92 7.74
C GLU A 63 -13.86 -11.48 8.19
N VAL A 64 -14.16 -10.51 7.33
CA VAL A 64 -14.03 -9.08 7.60
C VAL A 64 -15.34 -8.43 7.18
N ASN A 65 -16.06 -7.82 8.13
CA ASN A 65 -17.35 -7.19 7.88
C ASN A 65 -18.40 -8.12 7.22
N GLY A 66 -18.37 -9.42 7.52
CA GLY A 66 -19.27 -10.41 6.91
C GLY A 66 -18.82 -10.95 5.55
N ALA A 67 -17.72 -10.42 4.98
CA ALA A 67 -17.17 -10.88 3.71
C ALA A 67 -15.89 -11.71 3.91
N PRO A 68 -15.66 -12.77 3.12
CA PRO A 68 -14.43 -13.53 3.16
C PRO A 68 -13.29 -12.75 2.51
N ALA A 69 -12.19 -12.59 3.24
CA ALA A 69 -10.98 -11.93 2.80
C ALA A 69 -9.75 -12.77 3.14
N ILE A 70 -8.60 -12.48 2.54
CA ILE A 70 -7.34 -13.08 3.00
C ILE A 70 -6.85 -12.39 4.28
N CYS A 71 -6.19 -13.15 5.14
CA CYS A 71 -5.55 -12.62 6.35
C CYS A 71 -4.54 -11.52 6.02
N GLY A 72 -3.71 -11.75 4.99
CA GLY A 72 -2.78 -10.76 4.46
C GLY A 72 -1.59 -10.43 5.37
N GLU A 73 -1.48 -11.04 6.56
CA GLU A 73 -0.39 -10.79 7.51
C GLU A 73 0.93 -11.37 7.01
N ARG A 74 2.00 -10.57 7.10
CA ARG A 74 3.35 -10.95 6.69
C ARG A 74 3.91 -12.03 7.60
N MET A 75 4.55 -13.02 6.99
CA MET A 75 5.19 -14.12 7.71
C MET A 75 6.47 -14.61 7.03
N THR A 76 7.30 -15.31 7.80
CA THR A 76 8.44 -16.07 7.25
C THR A 76 7.96 -17.45 6.85
N VAL A 77 7.97 -17.75 5.54
CA VAL A 77 7.38 -18.99 4.98
C VAL A 77 8.03 -20.25 5.54
N ARG A 78 9.34 -20.20 5.83
CA ARG A 78 10.09 -21.34 6.39
C ARG A 78 9.97 -21.50 7.91
N SER A 79 9.37 -20.53 8.62
CA SER A 79 9.20 -20.67 10.07
C SER A 79 8.07 -21.65 10.37
N LEU A 80 8.07 -22.23 11.58
CA LEU A 80 6.97 -23.09 12.03
C LEU A 80 5.75 -22.29 12.52
N GLY A 81 5.91 -20.99 12.78
CA GLY A 81 4.90 -20.16 13.46
C GLY A 81 3.77 -19.64 12.58
N GLY A 82 3.90 -19.69 11.25
CA GLY A 82 2.94 -19.04 10.34
C GLY A 82 2.94 -17.52 10.53
N CYS A 83 1.77 -16.90 10.41
CA CYS A 83 1.60 -15.46 10.64
C CYS A 83 1.29 -15.10 12.12
N GLY A 84 1.57 -16.01 13.05
CA GLY A 84 1.23 -15.87 14.48
C GLY A 84 -0.22 -16.26 14.79
N ILE A 85 -1.17 -15.79 13.96
CA ILE A 85 -2.60 -16.14 14.06
C ILE A 85 -2.85 -17.51 13.38
N HIS A 86 -2.45 -17.63 12.12
CA HIS A 86 -2.67 -18.83 11.31
C HIS A 86 -1.39 -19.67 11.26
N LYS A 87 -1.27 -20.60 12.21
CA LYS A 87 -0.11 -21.49 12.34
C LYS A 87 -0.17 -22.62 11.30
N PHE A 88 1.01 -23.06 10.85
CA PHE A 88 1.14 -24.14 9.86
C PHE A 88 0.60 -25.48 10.35
N ASN A 89 0.73 -25.79 11.65
CA ASN A 89 0.23 -27.04 12.23
C ASN A 89 -1.30 -27.19 12.16
N HIS A 90 -2.05 -26.13 11.85
CA HIS A 90 -3.48 -26.15 11.59
C HIS A 90 -3.82 -26.28 10.10
N GLY A 91 -2.84 -26.58 9.24
CA GLY A 91 -3.04 -26.75 7.79
C GLY A 91 -2.98 -25.46 6.97
N TYR A 92 -2.95 -24.29 7.61
CA TYR A 92 -2.87 -23.01 6.90
C TYR A 92 -1.52 -22.84 6.20
N ASN A 93 -1.55 -22.16 5.04
CA ASN A 93 -0.36 -21.73 4.30
C ASN A 93 0.62 -22.85 3.88
N HIS A 94 0.24 -24.13 3.99
CA HIS A 94 1.10 -25.26 3.59
C HIS A 94 1.53 -25.18 2.12
N CYS A 95 0.67 -24.61 1.27
CA CYS A 95 0.99 -24.33 -0.13
C CYS A 95 2.22 -23.45 -0.31
N LEU A 96 2.40 -22.42 0.53
CA LEU A 96 3.58 -21.55 0.48
C LEU A 96 4.84 -22.30 0.91
N GLN A 97 4.76 -23.15 1.93
CA GLN A 97 5.88 -23.99 2.35
C GLN A 97 6.29 -24.99 1.27
N GLN A 98 5.31 -25.64 0.64
CA GLN A 98 5.59 -26.59 -0.43
C GLN A 98 6.14 -25.86 -1.67
N ALA A 99 5.62 -24.67 -2.02
CA ALA A 99 6.16 -23.83 -3.10
C ALA A 99 7.61 -23.39 -2.81
N ALA A 100 7.91 -23.01 -1.57
CA ALA A 100 9.26 -22.69 -1.11
C ALA A 100 10.25 -23.86 -1.18
N ARG A 101 9.73 -25.11 -1.15
CA ARG A 101 10.50 -26.35 -1.34
C ARG A 101 10.57 -26.78 -2.81
N GLY A 102 9.90 -26.07 -3.71
CA GLY A 102 9.79 -26.44 -5.12
C GLY A 102 8.90 -27.67 -5.37
N LEU A 103 8.02 -28.01 -4.44
CA LEU A 103 7.18 -29.22 -4.48
C LEU A 103 5.81 -29.01 -5.11
N VAL A 104 5.37 -27.76 -5.34
CA VAL A 104 4.07 -27.48 -5.96
C VAL A 104 4.25 -26.70 -7.25
N SER A 105 3.67 -27.22 -8.33
CA SER A 105 3.45 -26.49 -9.57
C SER A 105 2.09 -25.78 -9.61
N GLU A 106 1.15 -26.15 -8.73
CA GLU A 106 -0.23 -25.66 -8.75
C GLU A 106 -0.58 -24.76 -7.56
N GLN A 107 -1.39 -23.74 -7.83
CA GLN A 107 -1.89 -22.83 -6.82
C GLN A 107 -2.77 -23.54 -5.78
N PRO A 108 -2.76 -23.09 -4.51
CA PRO A 108 -3.67 -23.63 -3.49
C PRO A 108 -5.13 -23.49 -3.91
N LYS A 109 -5.91 -24.56 -3.71
CA LYS A 109 -7.35 -24.64 -3.94
C LYS A 109 -8.17 -23.46 -3.37
N PRO A 110 -7.95 -22.95 -2.14
CA PRO A 110 -8.72 -21.81 -1.63
C PRO A 110 -8.53 -20.53 -2.44
N ILE A 111 -7.38 -20.37 -3.11
CA ILE A 111 -7.16 -19.23 -4.02
C ILE A 111 -7.93 -19.46 -5.33
N LYS A 112 -7.97 -20.71 -5.84
CA LYS A 112 -8.72 -21.03 -7.05
C LYS A 112 -10.23 -20.85 -6.84
N GLU A 113 -10.78 -21.29 -5.70
CA GLU A 113 -12.19 -21.08 -5.36
C GLU A 113 -12.54 -19.60 -5.21
N LEU A 114 -11.69 -18.81 -4.54
CA LEU A 114 -11.86 -17.35 -4.50
C LEU A 114 -11.75 -16.72 -5.90
N GLN A 115 -10.80 -17.16 -6.71
CA GLN A 115 -10.66 -16.68 -8.08
C GLN A 115 -11.85 -17.08 -8.95
N GLU A 116 -12.47 -18.24 -8.72
CA GLU A 116 -13.70 -18.67 -9.39
C GLU A 116 -14.91 -17.88 -8.93
N LEU A 117 -15.03 -17.57 -7.63
CA LEU A 117 -16.03 -16.63 -7.13
C LEU A 117 -15.89 -15.27 -7.81
N VAL A 118 -14.66 -14.75 -7.93
CA VAL A 118 -14.40 -13.49 -8.64
C VAL A 118 -14.73 -13.58 -10.12
N ARG A 119 -14.30 -14.65 -10.80
CA ARG A 119 -14.55 -14.83 -12.25
C ARG A 119 -16.01 -15.05 -12.57
N SER A 120 -16.76 -15.70 -11.68
CA SER A 120 -18.19 -15.94 -11.85
C SER A 120 -19.04 -14.71 -11.56
N GLY A 121 -18.43 -13.56 -11.23
CA GLY A 121 -19.15 -12.35 -10.83
C GLY A 121 -19.85 -12.49 -9.48
N LYS A 122 -19.73 -13.64 -8.81
CA LYS A 122 -20.24 -13.86 -7.45
C LYS A 122 -19.42 -13.12 -6.40
N ALA A 123 -18.26 -12.60 -6.77
CA ALA A 123 -17.50 -11.71 -5.92
C ALA A 123 -16.76 -10.64 -6.74
N GLY A 124 -16.57 -9.46 -6.17
CA GLY A 124 -15.92 -8.31 -6.82
C GLY A 124 -15.15 -7.45 -5.84
N PHE A 125 -14.55 -6.39 -6.35
CA PHE A 125 -13.91 -5.35 -5.53
C PHE A 125 -14.58 -4.00 -5.80
N GLU A 126 -15.33 -3.47 -4.84
CA GLU A 126 -15.84 -2.10 -4.86
C GLU A 126 -15.14 -1.29 -3.76
N GLY A 127 -14.59 -0.12 -4.10
CA GLY A 127 -13.97 0.77 -3.12
C GLY A 127 -12.73 0.21 -2.39
N GLY A 128 -12.13 -0.89 -2.88
CA GLY A 128 -11.03 -1.58 -2.19
C GLY A 128 -11.47 -2.64 -1.18
N GLU A 129 -12.78 -2.89 -1.06
CA GLU A 129 -13.37 -3.97 -0.26
C GLU A 129 -13.83 -5.11 -1.17
N PHE A 130 -13.69 -6.35 -0.71
CA PHE A 130 -14.14 -7.54 -1.44
C PHE A 130 -15.60 -7.81 -1.12
N VAL A 131 -16.46 -7.82 -2.12
CA VAL A 131 -17.91 -8.00 -1.97
C VAL A 131 -18.29 -9.34 -2.58
N ILE A 132 -19.08 -10.16 -1.89
CA ILE A 132 -19.75 -11.34 -2.49
C ILE A 132 -21.17 -10.90 -2.84
N PHE A 133 -21.57 -11.13 -4.08
CA PHE A 133 -22.93 -10.88 -4.54
C PHE A 133 -23.79 -12.10 -4.26
N ASP A 134 -24.90 -11.92 -3.54
CA ASP A 134 -25.88 -12.97 -3.33
C ASP A 134 -26.52 -13.34 -4.69
N GLN A 135 -26.68 -14.64 -4.96
CA GLN A 135 -27.13 -15.14 -6.27
C GLN A 135 -28.51 -14.60 -6.69
N ASP A 136 -29.34 -14.21 -5.72
CA ASP A 136 -30.71 -13.75 -5.98
C ASP A 136 -30.76 -12.30 -6.52
N GLU A 137 -29.73 -11.47 -6.26
CA GLU A 137 -29.62 -10.13 -6.87
C GLU A 137 -29.07 -10.19 -8.31
N ALA A 138 -28.25 -11.20 -8.63
CA ALA A 138 -27.66 -11.33 -9.96
C ALA A 138 -28.70 -11.71 -11.02
N GLU A 139 -29.66 -12.58 -10.69
CA GLU A 139 -30.75 -12.95 -11.61
C GLU A 139 -31.76 -11.80 -11.81
N ALA A 140 -31.99 -10.97 -10.79
CA ALA A 140 -32.86 -9.79 -10.91
C ALA A 140 -32.27 -8.69 -11.80
N LEU A 141 -30.94 -8.62 -11.93
CA LEU A 141 -30.28 -7.62 -12.77
C LEU A 141 -30.29 -8.00 -14.26
N GLU A 142 -30.15 -9.29 -14.59
CA GLU A 142 -30.21 -9.77 -15.99
C GLU A 142 -31.59 -9.52 -16.62
N GLU A 143 -32.68 -9.56 -15.83
CA GLU A 143 -34.05 -9.27 -16.31
C GLU A 143 -34.30 -7.77 -16.59
N SER A 144 -33.40 -6.87 -16.20
CA SER A 144 -33.52 -5.42 -16.47
C SER A 144 -32.76 -4.92 -17.71
N SER A 145 -32.00 -5.79 -18.37
CA SER A 145 -31.14 -5.42 -19.51
C SER A 145 -31.85 -5.34 -20.88
N GLU A 146 -33.18 -5.45 -20.92
CA GLU A 146 -33.94 -5.56 -22.18
C GLU A 146 -34.21 -4.23 -22.93
N TYR A 147 -33.52 -3.13 -22.59
CA TYR A 147 -33.58 -1.89 -23.37
C TYR A 147 -32.20 -1.22 -23.49
N ASP A 148 -31.29 -1.87 -24.24
CA ASP A 148 -30.17 -1.16 -24.86
C ASP A 148 -30.69 -0.26 -25.98
N ASP A 149 -31.07 0.99 -25.64
CA ASP A 149 -31.23 2.05 -26.62
C ASP A 149 -29.82 2.49 -27.07
N PRO A 150 -29.37 2.16 -28.30
CA PRO A 150 -28.04 2.48 -28.79
C PRO A 150 -27.76 3.99 -28.85
N ASN A 151 -28.76 4.84 -28.61
CA ASN A 151 -28.64 6.29 -28.62
C ASN A 151 -28.33 6.91 -27.25
N THR A 152 -28.27 6.12 -26.17
CA THR A 152 -27.91 6.62 -24.82
C THR A 152 -26.40 6.59 -24.54
N SER A 153 -25.63 5.79 -25.29
CA SER A 153 -24.18 5.65 -25.09
C SER A 153 -23.40 6.92 -25.44
N ASP A 154 -23.83 7.73 -26.42
CA ASP A 154 -23.08 8.92 -26.84
C ASP A 154 -23.22 10.09 -25.85
N CYS A 155 -24.33 10.17 -25.10
CA CYS A 155 -24.54 11.22 -24.09
C CYS A 155 -23.69 11.02 -22.83
N LEU A 156 -23.41 9.77 -22.45
CA LEU A 156 -22.67 9.46 -21.22
C LEU A 156 -21.18 9.81 -21.31
N TRP A 157 -20.61 9.77 -22.51
CA TRP A 157 -19.22 10.17 -22.75
C TRP A 157 -19.01 11.67 -22.56
N GLU A 158 -19.98 12.50 -22.97
CA GLU A 158 -19.89 13.95 -22.80
C GLU A 158 -19.90 14.37 -21.32
N GLU A 159 -20.71 13.70 -20.50
CA GLU A 159 -20.73 13.92 -19.04
C GLU A 159 -19.41 13.51 -18.38
N ILE A 160 -18.88 12.33 -18.71
CA ILE A 160 -17.58 11.85 -18.19
C ILE A 160 -16.45 12.81 -18.61
N GLU A 161 -16.47 13.32 -19.84
CA GLU A 161 -15.50 14.31 -20.29
C GLU A 161 -15.63 15.66 -19.57
N ALA A 162 -16.86 16.11 -19.30
CA ALA A 162 -17.12 17.34 -18.57
C ALA A 162 -16.60 17.23 -17.13
N GLU A 163 -16.86 16.12 -16.44
CA GLU A 163 -16.35 15.85 -15.10
C GLU A 163 -14.81 15.80 -15.06
N ARG A 164 -14.18 15.16 -16.07
CA ARG A 164 -12.72 15.13 -16.19
C ARG A 164 -12.15 16.54 -16.33
N LYS A 165 -12.73 17.36 -17.20
CA LYS A 165 -12.31 18.76 -17.41
C LYS A 165 -12.51 19.60 -16.16
N GLU A 166 -13.60 19.42 -15.42
CA GLU A 166 -13.84 20.12 -14.16
C GLU A 166 -12.81 19.74 -13.09
N ARG A 167 -12.49 18.45 -12.96
CA ARG A 167 -11.46 17.96 -12.03
C ARG A 167 -10.08 18.53 -12.37
N GLU A 168 -9.68 18.50 -13.64
CA GLU A 168 -8.42 19.09 -14.11
C GLU A 168 -8.35 20.60 -13.82
N ALA A 169 -9.45 21.33 -14.00
CA ALA A 169 -9.52 22.76 -13.70
C ALA A 169 -9.37 23.04 -12.18
N LYS A 170 -10.01 22.24 -11.32
CA LYS A 170 -9.87 22.33 -9.86
C LYS A 170 -8.44 22.06 -9.40
N GLU A 171 -7.80 21.01 -9.93
CA GLU A 171 -6.40 20.69 -9.63
C GLU A 171 -5.44 21.79 -10.09
N ALA A 172 -5.65 22.35 -11.29
CA ALA A 172 -4.85 23.46 -11.80
C ALA A 172 -4.99 24.73 -10.93
N TYR A 173 -6.19 25.00 -10.41
CA TYR A 173 -6.42 26.11 -9.48
C TYR A 173 -5.70 25.88 -8.14
N ALA A 174 -5.85 24.70 -7.55
CA ALA A 174 -5.17 24.32 -6.31
C ALA A 174 -3.63 24.40 -6.45
N ALA A 175 -3.08 23.98 -7.59
CA ALA A 175 -1.66 24.07 -7.87
C ALA A 175 -1.15 25.53 -7.96
N LYS A 176 -1.96 26.45 -8.50
CA LYS A 176 -1.63 27.89 -8.52
C LYS A 176 -1.63 28.47 -7.10
N ASP A 177 -2.59 28.08 -6.28
CA ASP A 177 -2.68 28.57 -4.90
C ASP A 177 -1.52 28.06 -4.03
N ALA A 178 -1.17 26.78 -4.16
CA ALA A 178 0.01 26.20 -3.49
C ALA A 178 1.32 26.90 -3.88
N ARG A 179 1.44 27.38 -5.13
CA ARG A 179 2.61 28.18 -5.57
C ARG A 179 2.63 29.56 -4.93
N LYS A 180 1.48 30.20 -4.73
CA LYS A 180 1.39 31.49 -4.03
C LYS A 180 1.78 31.35 -2.56
N ILE A 181 1.27 30.33 -1.87
CA ILE A 181 1.61 30.04 -0.47
C ILE A 181 3.14 29.86 -0.32
N LYS A 182 3.74 28.99 -1.14
CA LYS A 182 5.20 28.78 -1.14
C LYS A 182 6.00 30.04 -1.45
N ALA A 183 5.48 30.96 -2.27
CA ALA A 183 6.14 32.21 -2.57
C ALA A 183 6.14 33.16 -1.36
N VAL A 184 5.03 33.22 -0.61
CA VAL A 184 4.93 33.99 0.64
C VAL A 184 5.87 33.43 1.70
N GLU A 185 5.90 32.11 1.89
CA GLU A 185 6.80 31.45 2.84
C GLU A 185 8.28 31.78 2.56
N ARG A 186 8.69 31.75 1.29
CA ARG A 186 10.06 32.14 0.88
C ARG A 186 10.38 33.61 1.17
N GLN A 187 9.40 34.51 1.00
CA GLN A 187 9.58 35.92 1.34
C GLN A 187 9.74 36.10 2.85
N ASP A 188 8.94 35.41 3.66
CA ASP A 188 9.03 35.45 5.12
C ASP A 188 10.37 34.88 5.63
N GLU A 189 10.83 33.75 5.08
CA GLU A 189 12.15 33.18 5.38
C GLU A 189 13.29 34.16 5.05
N SER A 190 13.21 34.87 3.92
CA SER A 190 14.19 35.89 3.54
C SER A 190 14.19 37.06 4.54
N GLN A 191 13.02 37.58 4.91
CA GLN A 191 12.91 38.66 5.89
C GLN A 191 13.43 38.24 7.27
N GLN A 192 13.19 36.99 7.69
CA GLN A 192 13.73 36.47 8.94
C GLN A 192 15.26 36.36 8.92
N ARG A 193 15.86 35.94 7.80
CA ARG A 193 17.33 35.91 7.63
C ARG A 193 17.93 37.30 7.74
N ASP A 194 17.33 38.31 7.12
CA ASP A 194 17.81 39.70 7.18
C ASP A 194 17.76 40.27 8.59
N ARG A 195 16.69 39.97 9.35
CA ARG A 195 16.57 40.35 10.77
C ARG A 195 17.65 39.71 11.63
N ARG A 196 17.97 38.43 11.42
CA ARG A 196 19.06 37.72 12.13
C ARG A 196 20.44 38.26 11.77
N GLY A 197 20.67 38.66 10.52
CA GLY A 197 21.93 39.24 10.05
C GLY A 197 22.24 40.60 10.68
N LYS A 198 21.24 41.48 10.80
CA LYS A 198 21.41 42.84 11.36
C LYS A 198 21.61 42.87 12.88
N GLY A 199 21.23 41.81 13.61
CA GLY A 199 21.36 41.71 15.07
C GLY A 199 22.77 41.40 15.59
N LYS A 200 23.70 40.95 14.74
CA LYS A 200 25.09 40.68 15.12
C LYS A 200 26.00 41.90 14.89
N LYS A 201 25.63 43.08 15.39
CA LYS A 201 26.66 44.07 15.72
C LYS A 201 27.37 43.53 16.96
N LEU A 202 28.46 42.80 16.73
CA LEU A 202 29.43 42.42 17.76
C LEU A 202 29.66 43.65 18.63
N GLN A 203 29.25 43.59 19.90
CA GLN A 203 29.66 44.61 20.85
C GLN A 203 31.19 44.65 20.78
N PRO A 204 31.81 45.84 20.62
CA PRO A 204 33.25 45.94 20.57
C PRO A 204 33.79 45.25 21.81
N ALA A 205 34.59 44.20 21.60
CA ALA A 205 35.15 43.38 22.65
C ALA A 205 35.77 44.32 23.69
N GLN A 206 35.11 44.47 24.85
CA GLN A 206 35.69 45.18 25.96
C GLN A 206 36.94 44.40 26.33
N GLN A 207 38.10 44.92 25.92
CA GLN A 207 39.41 44.39 26.24
C GLN A 207 39.54 44.36 27.77
N PHE A 208 39.17 43.23 28.36
CA PHE A 208 39.43 42.93 29.76
C PHE A 208 40.96 42.77 29.90
N LYS A 209 41.65 43.88 30.13
CA LYS A 209 43.05 43.92 30.54
C LYS A 209 43.17 43.24 31.90
N ARG A 210 43.38 41.92 31.90
CA ARG A 210 43.77 41.18 33.10
C ARG A 210 45.17 41.62 33.52
N LYS A 211 45.25 42.56 34.47
CA LYS A 211 46.48 42.85 35.21
C LYS A 211 46.93 41.56 35.91
N ARG A 212 48.02 40.95 35.42
CA ARG A 212 48.74 39.91 36.14
C ARG A 212 49.42 40.57 37.34
N HIS A 213 48.86 40.39 38.54
CA HIS A 213 49.61 40.67 39.76
C HIS A 213 50.62 39.53 39.95
N GLY A 214 51.90 39.86 39.74
CA GLY A 214 53.00 39.04 40.21
C GLY A 214 52.99 39.02 41.74
N LYS A 215 53.16 37.82 42.31
CA LYS A 215 53.64 37.66 43.68
C LYS A 215 55.04 37.09 43.59
N ALA A 216 55.97 37.85 44.16
CA ALA A 216 57.30 37.42 44.55
C ALA A 216 57.22 36.49 45.76
#